data_AF-A0A7C9KZ05-F1
#
_entry.id   AF-A0A7C9KZ05-F1
#
_cell.length_a   1.000
_cell.length_b   1.000
_cell.length_c   1.000
_cell.angle_alpha   90.00
_cell.angle_beta   90.00
_cell.angle_gamma   90.00
#
_symmetry.space_group_name_H-M   'P 1'
#
loop_
_entity.id
_entity.type
_entity.pdbx_description
1 polymer ?
#
loop_
_entity_poly.entity_id
_entity_poly.type
_entity_poly.pdbx_seq_one_letter_code
_entity_poly.pdbx_strand_id
1 'polypeptide(L)'
;MRIQTISKFIVYVTLIAACPSAMAWFTSPSSLSPENDLKFPTELQEFSGYPGSNSIYDRARSRTVVRDVKKVEEKLTTNEQGVVTVISTEVMDTVIEEILIKYASEKAPAVILLHACGGITGRTIVDLGRWTRFLTENGFVVLVMNHLSKRGEKTNCHGKSRPVNVDRLAKDVFDATEALSKIPTVDSQRIFTLGFSMGAITGAYVSDIADRSEFKDIKKPRGVVGLYGGCAWSGSGESYLNGDGSIPVLWLMGGADTETAPQPCISGAKQMKERLPPSDWHIYDGMTHCWDCQGLNGYTQVTPGGYKHTYIYNEAATRDSERRILEFYRRFEHVN
;
A
#
# COMPACT_ATOMS: atom_id res chain seq x y z
N MET A 1 6.90 -89.71 -34.75
CA MET A 1 6.46 -89.28 -36.09
C MET A 1 6.22 -87.77 -36.04
N ARG A 2 7.00 -87.01 -36.85
CA ARG A 2 6.92 -85.56 -37.13
C ARG A 2 7.21 -84.59 -35.96
N ILE A 3 7.77 -83.39 -36.12
CA ILE A 3 8.60 -82.67 -37.12
C ILE A 3 9.16 -81.47 -36.32
N GLN A 4 10.35 -80.98 -36.69
CA GLN A 4 11.04 -79.78 -36.19
C GLN A 4 10.16 -78.53 -36.11
N THR A 5 10.48 -77.62 -35.17
CA THR A 5 10.71 -76.21 -35.52
C THR A 5 11.61 -75.53 -34.50
N ILE A 6 12.78 -75.09 -34.97
CA ILE A 6 13.71 -74.19 -34.27
C ILE A 6 13.26 -72.76 -34.60
N SER A 7 12.97 -71.93 -33.60
CA SER A 7 12.75 -70.50 -33.80
C SER A 7 13.82 -69.72 -33.05
N LYS A 8 14.66 -69.00 -33.81
CA LYS A 8 15.69 -68.09 -33.34
C LYS A 8 15.03 -66.82 -32.81
N PHE A 9 15.22 -66.49 -31.53
CA PHE A 9 14.87 -65.17 -31.01
C PHE A 9 16.02 -64.19 -31.29
N ILE A 10 15.75 -63.21 -32.14
CA ILE A 10 16.60 -62.03 -32.37
C ILE A 10 16.31 -61.04 -31.24
N VAL A 11 17.32 -60.73 -30.43
CA VAL A 11 17.24 -59.67 -29.42
C VAL A 11 17.47 -58.34 -30.12
N TYR A 12 16.41 -57.53 -30.27
CA TYR A 12 16.55 -56.12 -30.61
C TYR A 12 16.99 -55.35 -29.37
N VAL A 13 18.25 -54.93 -29.32
CA VAL A 13 18.73 -53.94 -28.35
C VAL A 13 18.31 -52.57 -28.88
N THR A 14 17.22 -52.04 -28.34
CA THR A 14 16.84 -50.64 -28.56
C THR A 14 17.79 -49.77 -27.74
N LEU A 15 18.76 -49.13 -28.39
CA LEU A 15 19.51 -48.03 -27.80
C LEU A 15 18.52 -46.87 -27.55
N ILE A 16 18.04 -46.75 -26.33
CA ILE A 16 17.41 -45.52 -25.86
C ILE A 16 18.54 -44.51 -25.70
N ALA A 17 18.72 -43.66 -26.69
CA ALA A 17 19.48 -42.44 -26.54
C ALA A 17 18.79 -41.60 -25.47
N ALA A 18 19.33 -41.64 -24.25
CA ALA A 18 18.94 -40.73 -23.19
C ALA A 18 19.32 -39.32 -23.63
N CYS A 19 18.35 -38.60 -24.20
CA CYS A 19 18.41 -37.16 -24.32
C CYS A 19 18.58 -36.64 -22.87
N PRO A 20 19.65 -35.92 -22.53
CA PRO A 20 19.76 -35.29 -21.22
C PRO A 20 18.73 -34.16 -21.24
N SER A 21 17.51 -34.49 -20.85
CA SER A 21 16.53 -33.51 -20.42
C SER A 21 17.20 -32.80 -19.26
N ALA A 22 17.56 -31.54 -19.49
CA ALA A 22 18.03 -30.65 -18.46
C ALA A 22 16.93 -30.59 -17.39
N MET A 23 17.03 -31.46 -16.38
CA MET A 23 16.51 -31.17 -15.05
C MET A 23 17.36 -30.01 -14.55
N ALA A 24 17.01 -28.81 -15.00
CA ALA A 24 17.25 -27.62 -14.22
C ALA A 24 16.47 -27.85 -12.92
N TRP A 25 17.16 -28.37 -11.91
CA TRP A 25 16.77 -28.20 -10.53
C TRP A 25 16.71 -26.68 -10.33
N PHE A 26 15.51 -26.11 -10.50
CA PHE A 26 15.20 -24.82 -9.93
C PHE A 26 15.26 -25.02 -8.42
N THR A 27 16.46 -24.93 -7.85
CA THR A 27 16.59 -24.47 -6.47
C THR A 27 16.04 -23.06 -6.51
N SER A 28 14.72 -22.91 -6.31
CA SER A 28 14.13 -21.61 -6.09
C SER A 28 14.94 -21.01 -4.95
N PRO A 29 15.71 -19.93 -5.19
CA PRO A 29 16.47 -19.31 -4.13
C PRO A 29 15.48 -19.00 -3.00
N SER A 30 15.86 -19.28 -1.75
CA SER A 30 14.98 -19.04 -0.61
C SER A 30 14.30 -17.70 -0.82
N SER A 31 12.96 -17.68 -0.74
CA SER A 31 12.22 -16.45 -0.97
C SER A 31 12.78 -15.31 -0.13
N LEU A 32 13.40 -15.58 1.04
CA LEU A 32 14.03 -14.66 2.01
C LEU A 32 15.51 -14.33 1.76
N SER A 33 16.13 -14.89 0.73
CA SER A 33 17.55 -14.68 0.43
C SER A 33 17.88 -13.25 -0.07
N PRO A 34 19.07 -12.68 0.21
CA PRO A 34 19.39 -11.28 -0.08
C PRO A 34 19.33 -10.86 -1.56
N GLU A 35 19.49 -11.79 -2.50
CA GLU A 35 19.34 -11.52 -3.94
C GLU A 35 17.91 -11.11 -4.32
N ASN A 36 16.94 -11.47 -3.49
CA ASN A 36 15.53 -11.12 -3.67
C ASN A 36 15.15 -9.83 -2.92
N ASP A 37 16.10 -9.15 -2.27
CA ASP A 37 15.85 -7.92 -1.51
C ASP A 37 15.56 -6.74 -2.44
N LEU A 38 14.53 -5.97 -2.08
CA LEU A 38 14.30 -4.67 -2.71
C LEU A 38 15.46 -3.72 -2.40
N LYS A 39 15.78 -2.86 -3.36
CA LYS A 39 16.69 -1.73 -3.14
C LYS A 39 15.87 -0.49 -2.82
N PHE A 40 16.22 0.15 -1.70
CA PHE A 40 15.59 1.38 -1.26
C PHE A 40 16.54 2.55 -1.53
N PRO A 41 16.09 3.59 -2.25
CA PRO A 41 16.90 4.78 -2.45
C PRO A 41 17.10 5.49 -1.10
N THR A 42 18.14 6.31 -1.02
CA THR A 42 18.42 7.14 0.17
C THR A 42 18.04 8.62 -0.04
N GLU A 43 17.61 8.98 -1.25
CA GLU A 43 17.28 10.34 -1.66
C GLU A 43 15.76 10.55 -1.65
N LEU A 44 15.35 11.72 -1.14
CA LEU A 44 13.97 12.18 -1.19
C LEU A 44 13.69 12.84 -2.54
N GLN A 45 12.49 12.60 -3.07
CA GLN A 45 12.00 13.19 -4.32
C GLN A 45 10.78 14.06 -4.05
N GLU A 46 10.60 15.11 -4.84
CA GLU A 46 9.35 15.86 -4.81
C GLU A 46 8.23 15.03 -5.45
N PHE A 47 7.02 15.11 -4.90
CA PHE A 47 5.90 14.34 -5.42
C PHE A 47 5.38 14.94 -6.73
N SER A 48 5.41 14.16 -7.81
CA SER A 48 5.03 14.58 -9.16
C SER A 48 3.65 14.08 -9.63
N GLY A 49 2.82 13.56 -8.72
CA GLY A 49 1.46 13.09 -9.04
C GLY A 49 1.34 11.58 -9.26
N TYR A 50 2.41 10.92 -9.70
CA TYR A 50 2.43 9.48 -9.93
C TYR A 50 3.61 8.82 -9.23
N PRO A 51 3.39 7.96 -8.22
CA PRO A 51 4.49 7.37 -7.51
C PRO A 51 5.30 6.37 -8.37
N GLY A 52 6.62 6.48 -8.34
CA GLY A 52 7.51 5.48 -8.89
C GLY A 52 7.62 4.26 -7.96
N SER A 53 8.14 3.17 -8.50
CA SER A 53 8.40 1.96 -7.72
C SER A 53 9.51 2.18 -6.68
N ASN A 54 9.22 1.93 -5.41
CA ASN A 54 10.16 2.15 -4.28
C ASN A 54 10.66 3.60 -4.18
N SER A 55 9.90 4.56 -4.71
CA SER A 55 10.24 5.97 -4.62
C SER A 55 9.94 6.50 -3.22
N ILE A 56 10.85 7.33 -2.70
CA ILE A 56 10.68 8.03 -1.44
C ILE A 56 10.38 9.50 -1.74
N TYR A 57 9.23 9.96 -1.28
CA TYR A 57 8.73 11.31 -1.49
C TYR A 57 8.96 12.17 -0.25
N ASP A 58 9.45 13.38 -0.48
CA ASP A 58 9.58 14.42 0.56
C ASP A 58 8.18 14.89 0.99
N ARG A 59 8.09 15.38 2.22
CA ARG A 59 6.88 16.08 2.69
C ARG A 59 6.71 17.39 1.91
N ALA A 60 5.47 17.82 1.71
CA ALA A 60 5.18 19.05 0.98
C ALA A 60 5.77 20.26 1.71
N ARG A 61 6.53 21.14 1.04
CA ARG A 61 7.11 22.34 1.68
C ARG A 61 6.15 23.53 1.68
N SER A 62 5.22 23.51 0.72
CA SER A 62 4.20 24.51 0.51
C SER A 62 2.92 23.85 0.00
N ARG A 63 1.82 24.58 0.06
CA ARG A 63 0.56 24.22 -0.60
C ARG A 63 0.09 25.38 -1.46
N THR A 64 -0.47 25.06 -2.61
CA THR A 64 -1.09 26.03 -3.50
C THR A 64 -2.55 26.21 -3.12
N VAL A 65 -2.96 27.45 -2.91
CA VAL A 65 -4.35 27.83 -2.66
C VAL A 65 -4.83 28.66 -3.83
N VAL A 66 -5.86 28.17 -4.51
CA VAL A 66 -6.54 28.89 -5.59
C VAL A 66 -7.79 29.55 -5.01
N ARG A 67 -7.94 30.85 -5.21
CA ARG A 67 -9.12 31.62 -4.78
C ARG A 67 -9.64 32.47 -5.92
N ASP A 68 -10.94 32.39 -6.14
CA ASP A 68 -11.63 33.35 -6.97
C ASP A 68 -11.87 34.62 -6.14
N VAL A 69 -11.35 35.73 -6.63
CA VAL A 69 -11.50 37.05 -6.01
C VAL A 69 -12.26 37.97 -6.94
N LYS A 70 -13.19 38.73 -6.38
CA LYS A 70 -13.86 39.80 -7.11
C LYS A 70 -12.89 40.95 -7.30
N LYS A 71 -12.71 41.38 -8.53
CA LYS A 71 -11.92 42.54 -8.92
C LYS A 71 -12.82 43.51 -9.67
N VAL A 72 -12.71 44.79 -9.34
CA VAL A 72 -13.43 45.84 -10.07
C VAL A 72 -12.47 46.41 -11.11
N GLU A 73 -12.84 46.29 -12.38
CA GLU A 73 -12.11 46.92 -13.48
C GLU A 73 -12.86 48.17 -13.92
N GLU A 74 -12.16 49.30 -13.96
CA GLU A 74 -12.71 50.57 -14.39
C GLU A 74 -12.21 50.90 -15.78
N LYS A 75 -13.13 51.16 -16.70
CA LYS A 75 -12.82 51.57 -18.06
C LYS A 75 -13.42 52.94 -18.35
N LEU A 76 -12.57 53.85 -18.80
CA LEU A 76 -13.00 55.15 -19.30
C LEU A 76 -13.63 54.97 -20.68
N THR A 77 -14.84 55.51 -20.86
CA THR A 77 -15.50 55.57 -22.16
C THR A 77 -15.95 56.99 -22.44
N THR A 78 -15.78 57.43 -23.69
CA THR A 78 -16.15 58.77 -24.12
C THR A 78 -17.29 58.65 -25.11
N ASN A 79 -18.39 59.39 -24.89
CA ASN A 79 -19.51 59.41 -25.82
C ASN A 79 -19.26 60.36 -27.01
N GLU A 80 -20.18 60.35 -27.98
CA GLU A 80 -20.07 61.16 -29.21
C GLU A 80 -20.03 62.68 -28.96
N GLN A 81 -20.45 63.14 -27.78
CA GLN A 81 -20.37 64.55 -27.37
C GLN A 81 -19.07 64.89 -26.60
N GLY A 82 -18.13 63.95 -26.47
CA GLY A 82 -16.85 64.16 -25.80
C GLY A 82 -16.88 64.05 -24.28
N VAL A 83 -17.98 63.57 -23.68
CA VAL A 83 -18.10 63.38 -22.23
C VAL A 83 -17.47 62.05 -21.84
N VAL A 84 -16.50 62.09 -20.92
CA VAL A 84 -15.83 60.91 -20.37
C VAL A 84 -16.61 60.38 -19.17
N THR A 85 -16.88 59.08 -19.16
CA THR A 85 -17.53 58.35 -18.06
C THR A 85 -16.68 57.16 -17.63
N VAL A 86 -16.68 56.87 -16.33
CA VAL A 86 -16.05 55.67 -15.77
C VAL A 86 -17.10 54.57 -15.70
N ILE A 87 -16.85 53.44 -16.35
CA ILE A 87 -17.66 52.23 -16.22
C ILE A 87 -16.88 51.25 -15.35
N SER A 88 -17.39 50.97 -14.15
CA SER A 88 -16.84 49.97 -13.25
C SER A 88 -17.54 48.62 -13.49
N THR A 89 -16.77 47.59 -13.80
CA THR A 89 -17.28 46.22 -14.03
C THR A 89 -16.70 45.27 -13.00
N GLU A 90 -17.53 44.49 -12.32
CA GLU A 90 -17.06 43.38 -11.50
C GLU A 90 -16.64 42.21 -12.40
N VAL A 91 -15.36 41.85 -12.33
CA VAL A 91 -14.81 40.65 -12.96
C VAL A 91 -14.33 39.68 -11.89
N MET A 92 -14.41 38.38 -12.18
CA MET A 92 -13.82 37.36 -11.33
C MET A 92 -12.38 37.13 -11.78
N ASP A 93 -11.44 37.28 -10.86
CA ASP A 93 -10.02 36.99 -11.08
C ASP A 93 -9.63 35.77 -10.25
N THR A 94 -8.69 34.96 -10.74
CA THR A 94 -8.23 33.76 -10.02
C THR A 94 -6.82 34.00 -9.49
N VAL A 95 -6.69 34.06 -8.17
CA VAL A 95 -5.40 34.21 -7.49
C VAL A 95 -4.88 32.85 -7.06
N ILE A 96 -3.62 32.58 -7.38
CA ILE A 96 -2.88 31.39 -6.97
C ILE A 96 -1.85 31.81 -5.92
N GLU A 97 -2.06 31.42 -4.66
CA GLU A 97 -1.14 31.70 -3.55
C GLU A 97 -0.37 30.43 -3.16
N GLU A 98 0.95 30.55 -3.01
CA GLU A 98 1.78 29.49 -2.43
C GLU A 98 2.00 29.77 -0.94
N ILE A 99 1.54 28.85 -0.09
CA ILE A 99 1.62 28.99 1.37
C ILE A 99 2.60 27.95 1.91
N LEU A 100 3.69 28.40 2.52
CA LEU A 100 4.65 27.53 3.20
C LEU A 100 4.00 26.77 4.35
N ILE A 101 4.22 25.46 4.40
CA ILE A 101 3.72 24.60 5.46
C ILE A 101 4.72 24.63 6.62
N LYS A 102 4.28 25.11 7.78
CA LYS A 102 5.10 25.12 9.00
C LYS A 102 4.94 23.80 9.73
N TYR A 103 5.93 22.92 9.62
CA TYR A 103 5.99 21.69 10.40
C TYR A 103 6.62 21.92 11.78
N ALA A 104 6.09 21.25 12.80
CA ALA A 104 6.57 21.35 14.18
C ALA A 104 7.95 20.70 14.41
N SER A 105 8.44 19.86 13.49
CA SER A 105 9.71 19.13 13.61
C SER A 105 10.59 19.29 12.37
N GLU A 106 11.90 19.50 12.59
CA GLU A 106 12.91 19.48 11.52
C GLU A 106 12.99 18.11 10.86
N LYS A 107 12.80 17.02 11.61
CA LYS A 107 12.69 15.65 11.08
C LYS A 107 11.24 15.24 10.83
N ALA A 108 10.95 14.75 9.65
CA ALA A 108 9.61 14.34 9.23
C ALA A 108 9.29 12.91 9.67
N PRO A 109 8.10 12.61 10.20
CA PRO A 109 7.65 11.22 10.28
C PRO A 109 7.56 10.63 8.87
N ALA A 110 7.63 9.30 8.75
CA ALA A 110 7.55 8.61 7.47
C ALA A 110 6.44 7.56 7.42
N VAL A 111 5.88 7.32 6.25
CA VAL A 111 4.91 6.25 5.98
C VAL A 111 5.39 5.38 4.84
N ILE A 112 5.45 4.08 5.07
CA ILE A 112 5.66 3.05 4.05
C ILE A 112 4.27 2.67 3.52
N LEU A 113 3.97 3.06 2.28
CA LEU A 113 2.70 2.84 1.62
C LEU A 113 2.72 1.50 0.86
N LEU A 114 1.85 0.58 1.26
CA LEU A 114 1.82 -0.82 0.80
C LEU A 114 0.62 -1.08 -0.10
N HIS A 115 0.86 -1.40 -1.37
CA HIS A 115 -0.19 -1.64 -2.36
C HIS A 115 -1.01 -2.93 -2.09
N ALA A 116 -2.22 -3.00 -2.64
CA ALA A 116 -3.05 -4.20 -2.65
C ALA A 116 -2.46 -5.34 -3.53
N CYS A 117 -3.05 -6.54 -3.50
CA CYS A 117 -2.48 -7.72 -4.18
C CYS A 117 -2.29 -7.53 -5.70
N GLY A 118 -3.04 -6.61 -6.33
CA GLY A 118 -2.94 -6.32 -7.76
C GLY A 118 -1.68 -5.54 -8.17
N GLY A 119 -0.85 -5.11 -7.22
CA GLY A 119 0.37 -4.37 -7.50
C GLY A 119 0.17 -2.92 -7.91
N ILE A 120 1.24 -2.30 -8.40
CA ILE A 120 1.24 -0.94 -8.96
C ILE A 120 0.96 -1.02 -10.46
N THR A 121 -0.23 -0.58 -10.86
CA THR A 121 -0.76 -0.63 -12.23
C THR A 121 -1.30 0.74 -12.63
N GLY A 122 -1.66 0.94 -13.91
CA GLY A 122 -2.26 2.20 -14.36
C GLY A 122 -3.56 2.60 -13.62
N ARG A 123 -4.30 1.64 -13.05
CA ARG A 123 -5.49 1.93 -12.23
C ARG A 123 -5.14 2.23 -10.78
N THR A 124 -4.32 1.37 -10.17
CA THR A 124 -3.98 1.49 -8.74
C THR A 124 -2.98 2.60 -8.44
N ILE A 125 -2.21 3.04 -9.43
CA ILE A 125 -1.25 4.14 -9.25
C ILE A 125 -1.94 5.47 -8.96
N VAL A 126 -3.17 5.67 -9.45
CA VAL A 126 -3.96 6.87 -9.18
C VAL A 126 -4.30 6.93 -7.69
N ASP A 127 -4.79 5.82 -7.13
CA ASP A 127 -5.15 5.73 -5.72
C ASP A 127 -3.92 5.82 -4.81
N LEU A 128 -2.81 5.16 -5.17
CA LEU A 128 -1.53 5.30 -4.45
C LEU A 128 -0.99 6.73 -4.50
N GLY A 129 -1.04 7.39 -5.66
CA GLY A 129 -0.61 8.78 -5.80
C GLY A 129 -1.46 9.75 -4.99
N ARG A 130 -2.77 9.50 -4.90
CA ARG A 130 -3.68 10.26 -4.04
C ARG A 130 -3.30 10.11 -2.56
N TRP A 131 -3.05 8.90 -2.09
CA TRP A 131 -2.58 8.64 -0.73
C TRP A 131 -1.20 9.23 -0.45
N THR A 132 -0.27 9.12 -1.40
CA THR A 132 1.06 9.76 -1.30
C THR A 132 0.92 11.26 -1.12
N ARG A 133 0.12 11.92 -1.97
CA ARG A 133 -0.15 13.36 -1.86
C ARG A 133 -0.76 13.73 -0.51
N PHE A 134 -1.81 13.03 -0.10
CA PHE A 134 -2.47 13.27 1.18
C PHE A 134 -1.47 13.21 2.35
N LEU A 135 -0.61 12.19 2.37
CA LEU A 135 0.39 12.01 3.42
C LEU A 135 1.50 13.07 3.36
N THR A 136 2.01 13.41 2.16
CA THR A 136 3.06 14.44 2.03
C THR A 136 2.54 15.83 2.38
N GLU A 137 1.31 16.18 2.00
CA GLU A 137 0.64 17.42 2.39
C GLU A 137 0.35 17.50 3.90
N ASN A 138 0.30 16.35 4.59
CA ASN A 138 0.18 16.26 6.05
C ASN A 138 1.53 16.08 6.77
N GLY A 139 2.66 16.30 6.08
CA GLY A 139 3.98 16.39 6.70
C GLY A 139 4.77 15.11 6.80
N PHE A 140 4.32 14.04 6.16
CA PHE A 140 5.03 12.76 6.14
C PHE A 140 5.95 12.66 4.92
N VAL A 141 7.12 12.04 5.13
CA VAL A 141 7.89 11.41 4.04
C VAL A 141 7.17 10.12 3.66
N VAL A 142 7.08 9.80 2.37
CA VAL A 142 6.32 8.61 1.92
C VAL A 142 7.17 7.71 1.05
N LEU A 143 7.37 6.45 1.45
CA LEU A 143 7.94 5.41 0.60
C LEU A 143 6.83 4.59 -0.02
N VAL A 144 6.68 4.63 -1.36
CA VAL A 144 5.72 3.77 -2.05
C VAL A 144 6.39 2.44 -2.40
N MET A 145 6.01 1.38 -1.69
CA MET A 145 6.62 0.07 -1.82
C MET A 145 6.08 -0.69 -3.02
N ASN A 146 6.96 -1.33 -3.77
CA ASN A 146 6.63 -2.24 -4.87
C ASN A 146 7.17 -3.63 -4.60
N HIS A 147 6.32 -4.49 -4.05
CA HIS A 147 6.68 -5.87 -3.73
C HIS A 147 6.79 -6.78 -4.97
N LEU A 148 6.20 -6.41 -6.10
CA LEU A 148 5.91 -7.36 -7.17
C LEU A 148 6.77 -7.14 -8.41
N SER A 149 6.67 -6.00 -9.08
CA SER A 149 7.25 -5.90 -10.43
C SER A 149 8.79 -5.88 -10.43
N LYS A 150 9.42 -5.59 -9.28
CA LYS A 150 10.87 -5.77 -9.08
C LYS A 150 11.30 -7.23 -9.04
N ARG A 151 10.38 -8.16 -8.84
CA ARG A 151 10.56 -9.61 -8.88
C ARG A 151 10.00 -10.24 -10.15
N GLY A 152 9.61 -9.43 -11.14
CA GLY A 152 8.98 -9.91 -12.37
C GLY A 152 7.50 -10.28 -12.22
N GLU A 153 6.91 -10.05 -11.03
CA GLU A 153 5.54 -10.44 -10.74
C GLU A 153 4.54 -9.33 -11.06
N LYS A 154 3.39 -9.72 -11.64
CA LYS A 154 2.32 -8.79 -12.01
C LYS A 154 1.24 -8.66 -10.95
N THR A 155 0.99 -9.74 -10.19
CA THR A 155 -0.08 -9.80 -9.20
C THR A 155 0.25 -10.85 -8.16
N ASN A 156 -0.23 -10.61 -6.94
CA ASN A 156 -0.17 -11.55 -5.82
C ASN A 156 -1.57 -12.05 -5.41
N CYS A 157 -2.61 -11.77 -6.20
CA CYS A 157 -4.01 -12.09 -5.88
C CYS A 157 -4.38 -13.58 -6.04
N HIS A 158 -3.42 -14.50 -5.95
CA HIS A 158 -3.61 -15.94 -6.16
C HIS A 158 -3.85 -16.72 -4.85
N GLY A 159 -4.23 -16.03 -3.77
CA GLY A 159 -4.47 -16.64 -2.47
C GLY A 159 -3.25 -17.41 -1.98
N LYS A 160 -3.38 -18.73 -1.82
CA LYS A 160 -2.28 -19.61 -1.41
C LYS A 160 -1.18 -19.76 -2.46
N SER A 161 -1.51 -19.65 -3.74
CA SER A 161 -0.57 -19.79 -4.86
C SER A 161 0.09 -18.46 -5.23
N ARG A 162 0.11 -17.51 -4.29
CA ARG A 162 0.72 -16.19 -4.47
C ARG A 162 2.24 -16.34 -4.69
N PRO A 163 2.82 -15.67 -5.71
CA PRO A 163 4.25 -15.80 -6.01
C PRO A 163 5.16 -15.20 -4.92
N VAL A 164 4.70 -14.17 -4.20
CA VAL A 164 5.45 -13.56 -3.10
C VAL A 164 4.77 -13.89 -1.78
N ASN A 165 5.46 -14.68 -0.94
CA ASN A 165 4.94 -15.10 0.37
C ASN A 165 4.96 -13.95 1.39
N VAL A 166 4.20 -14.12 2.47
CA VAL A 166 4.00 -13.07 3.48
C VAL A 166 5.28 -12.76 4.26
N ASP A 167 6.15 -13.76 4.50
CA ASP A 167 7.45 -13.55 5.14
C ASP A 167 8.35 -12.61 4.32
N ARG A 168 8.37 -12.78 2.98
CA ARG A 168 9.08 -11.85 2.10
C ARG A 168 8.46 -10.46 2.15
N LEU A 169 7.14 -10.35 2.09
CA LEU A 169 6.46 -9.05 2.18
C LEU A 169 6.82 -8.33 3.50
N ALA A 170 6.85 -9.06 4.63
CA ALA A 170 7.23 -8.48 5.91
C ALA A 170 8.72 -8.10 5.99
N LYS A 171 9.63 -8.93 5.45
CA LYS A 171 11.05 -8.58 5.35
C LYS A 171 11.25 -7.28 4.58
N ASP A 172 10.56 -7.10 3.44
CA ASP A 172 10.63 -5.84 2.67
C ASP A 172 10.22 -4.62 3.52
N VAL A 173 9.25 -4.76 4.43
CA VAL A 173 8.82 -3.69 5.34
C VAL A 173 9.87 -3.40 6.41
N PHE A 174 10.50 -4.42 7.00
CA PHE A 174 11.59 -4.21 7.95
C PHE A 174 12.79 -3.55 7.28
N ASP A 175 13.20 -4.01 6.11
CA ASP A 175 14.32 -3.44 5.34
C ASP A 175 14.03 -1.98 4.94
N ALA A 176 12.79 -1.68 4.54
CA ALA A 176 12.36 -0.31 4.24
C ALA A 176 12.37 0.60 5.46
N THR A 177 11.95 0.09 6.61
CA THR A 177 11.97 0.83 7.87
C THR A 177 13.42 1.16 8.26
N GLU A 178 14.31 0.19 8.17
CA GLU A 178 15.73 0.34 8.41
C GLU A 178 16.35 1.37 7.44
N ALA A 179 16.02 1.30 6.14
CA ALA A 179 16.50 2.25 5.15
C ALA A 179 16.03 3.69 5.42
N LEU A 180 14.74 3.88 5.68
CA LEU A 180 14.17 5.20 6.03
C LEU A 180 14.79 5.76 7.31
N SER A 181 15.08 4.91 8.30
CA SER A 181 15.67 5.34 9.58
C SER A 181 17.06 5.98 9.45
N LYS A 182 17.75 5.71 8.33
CA LYS A 182 19.09 6.23 8.01
C LYS A 182 19.06 7.56 7.27
N ILE A 183 17.91 8.02 6.79
CA ILE A 183 17.78 9.31 6.11
C ILE A 183 17.76 10.43 7.16
N PRO A 184 18.72 11.39 7.16
CA PRO A 184 18.85 12.37 8.25
C PRO A 184 17.61 13.24 8.51
N THR A 185 16.83 13.53 7.46
CA THR A 185 15.60 14.32 7.54
C THR A 185 14.36 13.51 7.94
N VAL A 186 14.48 12.19 8.05
CA VAL A 186 13.41 11.31 8.55
C VAL A 186 13.57 11.13 10.06
N ASP A 187 12.46 11.23 10.77
CA ASP A 187 12.37 10.89 12.18
C ASP A 187 12.32 9.37 12.32
N SER A 188 13.46 8.79 12.69
CA SER A 188 13.60 7.34 12.83
C SER A 188 12.71 6.72 13.91
N GLN A 189 12.09 7.50 14.81
CA GLN A 189 11.16 6.98 15.82
C GLN A 189 9.70 7.00 15.35
N ARG A 190 9.40 7.65 14.22
CA ARG A 190 8.05 7.82 13.69
C ARG A 190 7.96 7.37 12.23
N ILE A 191 8.31 6.12 11.99
CA ILE A 191 8.13 5.42 10.72
C ILE A 191 6.93 4.48 10.85
N PHE A 192 5.91 4.65 10.02
CA PHE A 192 4.67 3.88 10.06
C PHE A 192 4.46 3.11 8.76
N THR A 193 3.48 2.21 8.76
CA THR A 193 2.94 1.65 7.51
C THR A 193 1.50 2.12 7.28
N LEU A 194 1.12 2.16 6.01
CA LEU A 194 -0.27 2.23 5.56
C LEU A 194 -0.44 1.20 4.45
N GLY A 195 -1.26 0.18 4.69
CA GLY A 195 -1.47 -0.89 3.75
C GLY A 195 -2.93 -1.13 3.39
N PHE A 196 -3.12 -1.66 2.18
CA PHE A 196 -4.43 -1.93 1.58
C PHE A 196 -4.54 -3.41 1.23
N SER A 197 -5.60 -4.11 1.64
CA SER A 197 -5.81 -5.53 1.31
C SER A 197 -4.57 -6.38 1.68
N MET A 198 -3.85 -6.93 0.70
CA MET A 198 -2.53 -7.57 0.92
C MET A 198 -1.55 -6.68 1.70
N GLY A 199 -1.45 -5.39 1.42
CA GLY A 199 -0.58 -4.48 2.16
C GLY A 199 -0.99 -4.35 3.64
N ALA A 200 -2.29 -4.38 3.93
CA ALA A 200 -2.79 -4.38 5.30
C ALA A 200 -2.41 -5.68 6.02
N ILE A 201 -2.58 -6.82 5.35
CA ILE A 201 -2.17 -8.15 5.83
C ILE A 201 -0.67 -8.18 6.13
N THR A 202 0.16 -7.67 5.20
CA THR A 202 1.61 -7.55 5.41
C THR A 202 1.93 -6.74 6.65
N GLY A 203 1.27 -5.59 6.84
CA GLY A 203 1.43 -4.78 8.04
C GLY A 203 1.06 -5.51 9.33
N ALA A 204 -0.11 -6.17 9.36
CA ALA A 204 -0.53 -6.95 10.51
C ALA A 204 0.47 -8.08 10.83
N TYR A 205 0.96 -8.77 9.80
CA TYR A 205 1.97 -9.80 9.96
C TYR A 205 3.30 -9.24 10.49
N VAL A 206 3.73 -8.06 10.02
CA VAL A 206 4.89 -7.35 10.58
C VAL A 206 4.73 -7.11 12.09
N SER A 207 3.54 -6.72 12.55
CA SER A 207 3.23 -6.59 13.98
C SER A 207 3.32 -7.93 14.72
N ASP A 208 2.73 -8.99 14.16
CA ASP A 208 2.69 -10.32 14.77
C ASP A 208 4.10 -10.94 14.91
N ILE A 209 5.04 -10.58 14.04
CA ILE A 209 6.37 -11.21 13.98
C ILE A 209 7.52 -10.32 14.46
N ALA A 210 7.24 -9.09 14.90
CA ALA A 210 8.26 -8.09 15.24
C ALA A 210 9.26 -8.51 16.34
N ASP A 211 8.86 -9.45 17.19
CA ASP A 211 9.67 -9.96 18.31
C ASP A 211 10.40 -11.27 17.98
N ARG A 212 10.24 -11.82 16.77
CA ARG A 212 10.99 -13.02 16.35
C ARG A 212 12.49 -12.71 16.35
N SER A 213 13.30 -13.70 16.73
CA SER A 213 14.75 -13.54 16.89
C SER A 213 15.46 -13.07 15.62
N GLU A 214 14.95 -13.45 14.44
CA GLU A 214 15.42 -12.99 13.12
C GLU A 214 15.31 -11.46 12.92
N PHE A 215 14.36 -10.80 13.58
CA PHE A 215 14.10 -9.36 13.46
C PHE A 215 14.41 -8.59 14.75
N LYS A 216 15.18 -9.19 15.66
CA LYS A 216 15.47 -8.56 16.95
C LYS A 216 16.19 -7.21 16.79
N ASP A 217 17.19 -7.17 15.92
CA ASP A 217 18.12 -6.04 15.75
C ASP A 217 17.78 -5.11 14.56
N ILE A 218 16.68 -5.36 13.85
CA ILE A 218 16.22 -4.49 12.75
C ILE A 218 15.27 -3.42 13.26
N LYS A 219 15.31 -2.21 12.67
CA LYS A 219 14.34 -1.17 12.98
C LYS A 219 12.93 -1.62 12.58
N LYS A 220 11.97 -1.43 13.48
CA LYS A 220 10.56 -1.78 13.28
C LYS A 220 9.70 -0.53 13.07
N PRO A 221 8.61 -0.62 12.28
CA PRO A 221 7.61 0.44 12.23
C PRO A 221 7.10 0.76 13.65
N ARG A 222 6.86 2.03 13.92
CA ARG A 222 6.31 2.52 15.18
C ARG A 222 4.83 2.16 15.34
N GLY A 223 4.13 1.99 14.22
CA GLY A 223 2.73 1.60 14.17
C GLY A 223 2.34 1.18 12.75
N VAL A 224 1.32 0.34 12.67
CA VAL A 224 0.82 -0.23 11.42
C VAL A 224 -0.61 0.21 11.20
N VAL A 225 -0.96 0.57 9.97
CA VAL A 225 -2.33 0.84 9.56
C VAL A 225 -2.73 -0.11 8.43
N GLY A 226 -3.89 -0.75 8.57
CA GLY A 226 -4.50 -1.58 7.54
C GLY A 226 -5.90 -1.13 7.18
N LEU A 227 -6.20 -1.02 5.88
CA LEU A 227 -7.56 -0.92 5.34
C LEU A 227 -7.91 -2.22 4.63
N TYR A 228 -9.10 -2.75 4.93
CA TYR A 228 -9.70 -3.92 4.29
C TYR A 228 -8.74 -5.11 4.16
N GLY A 229 -7.96 -5.38 5.21
CA GLY A 229 -7.16 -6.60 5.30
C GLY A 229 -8.00 -7.76 5.84
N GLY A 230 -7.73 -8.98 5.36
CA GLY A 230 -8.33 -10.19 5.91
C GLY A 230 -7.47 -10.81 7.02
N CYS A 231 -8.09 -11.42 8.02
CA CYS A 231 -7.36 -12.00 9.16
C CYS A 231 -7.33 -13.53 9.18
N ALA A 232 -8.22 -14.20 8.43
CA ALA A 232 -8.16 -15.64 8.21
C ALA A 232 -8.97 -16.02 6.96
N TRP A 233 -8.55 -17.09 6.29
CA TRP A 233 -9.34 -17.72 5.21
C TRP A 233 -9.53 -19.20 5.51
N SER A 234 -10.72 -19.71 5.20
CA SER A 234 -11.03 -21.13 5.42
C SER A 234 -10.00 -22.02 4.70
N GLY A 235 -9.37 -22.91 5.46
CA GLY A 235 -8.37 -23.83 4.96
C GLY A 235 -7.00 -23.23 4.67
N SER A 236 -6.73 -21.92 4.88
CA SER A 236 -5.38 -21.36 4.68
C SER A 236 -4.37 -21.85 5.71
N GLY A 237 -4.80 -22.05 6.95
CA GLY A 237 -3.90 -22.24 8.10
C GLY A 237 -3.13 -20.97 8.48
N GLU A 238 -3.35 -19.87 7.75
CA GLU A 238 -2.74 -18.56 7.99
C GLU A 238 -3.73 -17.67 8.74
N SER A 239 -3.25 -17.06 9.81
CA SER A 239 -3.98 -16.10 10.62
C SER A 239 -3.12 -14.86 10.82
N TYR A 240 -3.74 -13.69 10.66
CA TYR A 240 -3.09 -12.39 10.78
C TYR A 240 -3.84 -11.53 11.79
N LEU A 241 -3.15 -10.54 12.37
CA LEU A 241 -3.72 -9.73 13.46
C LEU A 241 -4.13 -10.65 14.61
N ASN A 242 -3.22 -11.52 15.06
CA ASN A 242 -3.54 -12.54 16.07
C ASN A 242 -3.82 -11.94 17.46
N GLY A 243 -3.50 -10.66 17.67
CA GLY A 243 -3.78 -9.91 18.89
C GLY A 243 -2.65 -9.91 19.91
N ASP A 244 -1.58 -10.68 19.67
CA ASP A 244 -0.40 -10.79 20.53
C ASP A 244 0.84 -10.04 20.00
N GLY A 245 0.78 -9.49 18.79
CA GLY A 245 1.85 -8.67 18.19
C GLY A 245 2.27 -7.48 19.05
N SER A 246 3.50 -6.99 18.81
CA SER A 246 4.16 -5.98 19.65
C SER A 246 4.17 -4.56 19.08
N ILE A 247 3.64 -4.38 17.86
CA ILE A 247 3.52 -3.07 17.21
C ILE A 247 2.05 -2.62 17.26
N PRO A 248 1.72 -1.40 17.68
CA PRO A 248 0.35 -0.92 17.67
C PRO A 248 -0.27 -0.91 16.27
N VAL A 249 -1.55 -1.26 16.17
CA VAL A 249 -2.28 -1.39 14.88
C VAL A 249 -3.54 -0.51 14.87
N LEU A 250 -3.76 0.23 13.79
CA LEU A 250 -5.08 0.73 13.40
C LEU A 250 -5.67 -0.18 12.31
N TRP A 251 -6.79 -0.83 12.60
CA TRP A 251 -7.43 -1.77 11.67
C TRP A 251 -8.80 -1.27 11.21
N LEU A 252 -8.91 -0.90 9.93
CA LEU A 252 -10.13 -0.37 9.33
C LEU A 252 -10.75 -1.41 8.41
N MET A 253 -12.04 -1.71 8.60
CA MET A 253 -12.73 -2.80 7.92
C MET A 253 -14.02 -2.31 7.26
N GLY A 254 -14.41 -2.96 6.16
CA GLY A 254 -15.70 -2.74 5.50
C GLY A 254 -16.75 -3.71 6.02
N GLY A 255 -17.90 -3.21 6.47
CA GLY A 255 -18.99 -4.05 6.99
C GLY A 255 -19.68 -4.91 5.93
N ALA A 256 -19.60 -4.51 4.67
CA ALA A 256 -20.13 -5.26 3.51
C ALA A 256 -19.02 -5.88 2.65
N ASP A 257 -17.79 -5.96 3.17
CA ASP A 257 -16.67 -6.57 2.47
C ASP A 257 -16.84 -8.10 2.41
N THR A 258 -16.91 -8.62 1.20
CA THR A 258 -17.05 -10.06 0.91
C THR A 258 -15.73 -10.71 0.47
N GLU A 259 -14.68 -9.93 0.20
CA GLU A 259 -13.33 -10.45 -0.08
C GLU A 259 -12.57 -10.72 1.22
N THR A 260 -12.68 -9.78 2.17
CA THR A 260 -12.04 -9.81 3.48
C THR A 260 -13.03 -9.42 4.56
N ALA A 261 -14.00 -10.31 4.80
CA ALA A 261 -15.03 -10.08 5.81
C ALA A 261 -14.41 -9.71 7.18
N PRO A 262 -15.02 -8.78 7.94
CA PRO A 262 -14.44 -8.30 9.19
C PRO A 262 -14.42 -9.35 10.31
N GLN A 263 -15.32 -10.33 10.27
CA GLN A 263 -15.59 -11.23 11.40
C GLN A 263 -14.33 -11.94 11.95
N PRO A 264 -13.44 -12.51 11.12
CA PRO A 264 -12.23 -13.15 11.61
C PRO A 264 -11.23 -12.19 12.29
N CYS A 265 -11.34 -10.88 12.04
CA CYS A 265 -10.42 -9.87 12.57
C CYS A 265 -10.85 -9.31 13.94
N ILE A 266 -12.11 -9.44 14.33
CA ILE A 266 -12.67 -8.68 15.47
C ILE A 266 -11.97 -9.04 16.78
N SER A 267 -11.72 -10.32 17.05
CA SER A 267 -11.07 -10.76 18.30
C SER A 267 -9.64 -10.21 18.40
N GLY A 268 -8.87 -10.34 17.33
CA GLY A 268 -7.49 -9.86 17.26
C GLY A 268 -7.40 -8.34 17.39
N ALA A 269 -8.23 -7.60 16.66
CA ALA A 269 -8.30 -6.15 16.72
C ALA A 269 -8.67 -5.63 18.12
N LYS A 270 -9.64 -6.29 18.78
CA LYS A 270 -10.01 -5.99 20.17
C LYS A 270 -8.86 -6.25 21.13
N GLN A 271 -8.19 -7.39 20.99
CA GLN A 271 -7.06 -7.76 21.84
C GLN A 271 -5.87 -6.80 21.66
N MET A 272 -5.58 -6.37 20.43
CA MET A 272 -4.56 -5.34 20.15
C MET A 272 -4.87 -4.03 20.87
N LYS A 273 -6.12 -3.56 20.81
CA LYS A 273 -6.57 -2.35 21.50
C LYS A 273 -6.43 -2.44 23.02
N GLU A 274 -6.71 -3.60 23.59
CA GLU A 274 -6.59 -3.85 25.03
C GLU A 274 -5.13 -3.92 25.50
N ARG A 275 -4.24 -4.57 24.72
CA ARG A 275 -2.82 -4.76 25.08
C ARG A 275 -1.93 -3.59 24.75
N LEU A 276 -2.19 -2.91 23.63
CA LEU A 276 -1.40 -1.82 23.10
C LEU A 276 -2.31 -0.61 22.90
N PRO A 277 -2.48 0.27 23.92
CA PRO A 277 -3.47 1.35 23.91
C PRO A 277 -3.46 2.30 22.70
N PRO A 278 -2.33 2.57 22.00
CA PRO A 278 -2.37 3.33 20.77
C PRO A 278 -3.14 2.65 19.64
N SER A 279 -3.34 1.33 19.69
CA SER A 279 -4.09 0.55 18.70
C SER A 279 -5.58 0.89 18.71
N ASP A 280 -6.22 0.74 17.56
CA ASP A 280 -7.66 0.97 17.41
C ASP A 280 -8.21 0.18 16.24
N TRP A 281 -9.53 0.12 16.14
CA TRP A 281 -10.18 -0.49 14.98
C TRP A 281 -11.56 0.10 14.73
N HIS A 282 -12.03 -0.04 13.50
CA HIS A 282 -13.35 0.43 13.11
C HIS A 282 -13.92 -0.40 11.96
N ILE A 283 -15.25 -0.56 11.97
CA ILE A 283 -16.02 -1.17 10.88
C ILE A 283 -16.87 -0.06 10.27
N TYR A 284 -16.72 0.17 8.98
CA TYR A 284 -17.58 1.05 8.20
C TYR A 284 -18.77 0.27 7.65
N ASP A 285 -19.94 0.48 8.23
CA ASP A 285 -21.17 -0.19 7.80
C ASP A 285 -21.46 0.08 6.31
N GLY A 286 -21.82 -0.98 5.58
CA GLY A 286 -22.14 -0.91 4.15
C GLY A 286 -20.94 -0.74 3.20
N MET A 287 -19.72 -0.55 3.70
CA MET A 287 -18.54 -0.40 2.83
C MET A 287 -18.04 -1.77 2.35
N THR A 288 -17.81 -1.87 1.03
CA THR A 288 -17.20 -3.03 0.37
C THR A 288 -15.68 -2.97 0.45
N HIS A 289 -15.00 -4.00 -0.05
CA HIS A 289 -13.55 -3.93 -0.31
C HIS A 289 -13.21 -2.72 -1.20
N CYS A 290 -12.01 -2.15 -1.03
CA CYS A 290 -11.52 -1.04 -1.87
C CYS A 290 -12.41 0.21 -1.84
N TRP A 291 -13.02 0.56 -0.69
CA TRP A 291 -13.92 1.73 -0.60
C TRP A 291 -13.20 3.07 -0.86
N ASP A 292 -11.88 3.10 -0.82
CA ASP A 292 -11.04 4.25 -1.11
C ASP A 292 -10.49 4.29 -2.55
N CYS A 293 -10.81 3.28 -3.35
CA CYS A 293 -10.26 3.09 -4.69
C CYS A 293 -11.09 3.80 -5.75
N GLN A 294 -10.81 5.07 -6.00
CA GLN A 294 -11.49 5.84 -7.05
C GLN A 294 -11.17 5.27 -8.43
N GLY A 295 -9.92 4.86 -8.68
CA GLY A 295 -9.49 4.29 -9.97
C GLY A 295 -10.13 2.95 -10.31
N LEU A 296 -10.73 2.28 -9.32
CA LEU A 296 -11.40 0.99 -9.47
C LEU A 296 -12.91 1.06 -9.21
N ASN A 297 -13.50 2.25 -9.06
CA ASN A 297 -14.92 2.38 -8.79
C ASN A 297 -15.78 1.71 -9.89
N GLY A 298 -16.70 0.84 -9.49
CA GLY A 298 -17.55 0.03 -10.38
C GLY A 298 -16.87 -1.20 -10.99
N TYR A 299 -15.57 -1.41 -10.77
CA TYR A 299 -14.87 -2.60 -11.24
C TYR A 299 -15.40 -3.83 -10.49
N THR A 300 -15.74 -4.88 -11.24
CA THR A 300 -16.25 -6.13 -10.68
C THR A 300 -15.29 -7.28 -10.99
N GLN A 301 -14.81 -7.92 -9.94
CA GLN A 301 -14.08 -9.18 -10.03
C GLN A 301 -15.04 -10.35 -9.87
N VAL A 302 -14.79 -11.42 -10.61
CA VAL A 302 -15.50 -12.69 -10.45
C VAL A 302 -14.48 -13.72 -10.01
N THR A 303 -14.67 -14.28 -8.81
CA THR A 303 -13.82 -15.36 -8.32
C THR A 303 -14.03 -16.62 -9.15
N PRO A 304 -13.08 -17.59 -9.13
CA PRO A 304 -13.25 -18.88 -9.79
C PRO A 304 -14.53 -19.64 -9.36
N GLY A 305 -15.07 -19.34 -8.17
CA GLY A 305 -16.33 -19.90 -7.66
C GLY A 305 -17.59 -19.13 -8.06
N GLY A 306 -17.49 -18.11 -8.91
CA GLY A 306 -18.63 -17.31 -9.39
C GLY A 306 -19.07 -16.17 -8.47
N TYR A 307 -18.43 -15.99 -7.30
CA TYR A 307 -18.70 -14.85 -6.42
C TYR A 307 -18.22 -13.56 -7.07
N LYS A 308 -19.09 -12.54 -7.05
CA LYS A 308 -18.79 -11.21 -7.59
C LYS A 308 -18.43 -10.26 -6.47
N HIS A 309 -17.33 -9.56 -6.63
CA HIS A 309 -16.91 -8.47 -5.76
C HIS A 309 -16.85 -7.20 -6.59
N THR A 310 -17.69 -6.23 -6.27
CA THR A 310 -17.70 -4.92 -6.93
C THR A 310 -17.08 -3.91 -5.99
N TYR A 311 -16.08 -3.18 -6.48
CA TYR A 311 -15.47 -2.09 -5.74
C TYR A 311 -16.32 -0.83 -5.88
N ILE A 312 -16.74 -0.27 -4.75
CA ILE A 312 -17.58 0.93 -4.70
C ILE A 312 -16.83 2.00 -3.91
N TYR A 313 -16.36 3.02 -4.61
CA TYR A 313 -15.71 4.17 -3.99
C TYR A 313 -16.70 4.93 -3.12
N ASN A 314 -16.26 5.29 -1.91
CA ASN A 314 -17.02 6.10 -0.98
C ASN A 314 -16.15 7.22 -0.40
N GLU A 315 -16.43 8.46 -0.79
CA GLU A 315 -15.65 9.62 -0.37
C GLU A 315 -15.71 9.85 1.16
N ALA A 316 -16.89 9.69 1.78
CA ALA A 316 -17.05 9.93 3.20
C ALA A 316 -16.23 8.94 4.05
N ALA A 317 -16.29 7.65 3.74
CA ALA A 317 -15.48 6.62 4.40
C ALA A 317 -13.99 6.81 4.12
N THR A 318 -13.61 7.27 2.91
CA THR A 318 -12.22 7.61 2.58
C THR A 318 -11.69 8.73 3.47
N ARG A 319 -12.44 9.83 3.58
CA ARG A 319 -12.07 10.99 4.42
C ARG A 319 -12.07 10.65 5.92
N ASP A 320 -12.97 9.77 6.37
CA ASP A 320 -12.94 9.32 7.77
C ASP A 320 -11.73 8.42 8.05
N SER A 321 -11.35 7.55 7.10
CA SER A 321 -10.11 6.77 7.18
C SER A 321 -8.90 7.68 7.29
N GLU A 322 -8.78 8.67 6.42
CA GLU A 322 -7.72 9.70 6.47
C GLU A 322 -7.62 10.36 7.86
N ARG A 323 -8.76 10.80 8.40
CA ARG A 323 -8.83 11.41 9.73
C ARG A 323 -8.30 10.47 10.82
N ARG A 324 -8.81 9.23 10.87
CA ARG A 324 -8.39 8.21 11.86
C ARG A 324 -6.91 7.86 11.75
N ILE A 325 -6.38 7.83 10.53
CA ILE A 325 -4.97 7.54 10.25
C ILE A 325 -4.09 8.65 10.83
N LEU A 326 -4.40 9.91 10.54
CA LEU A 326 -3.66 11.04 11.11
C LEU A 326 -3.77 11.08 12.64
N GLU A 327 -4.97 10.82 13.19
CA GLU A 327 -5.16 10.71 14.64
C GLU A 327 -4.32 9.60 15.25
N PHE A 328 -4.25 8.42 14.61
CA PHE A 328 -3.40 7.32 15.06
C PHE A 328 -1.92 7.70 15.04
N TYR A 329 -1.41 8.29 13.95
CA TYR A 329 -0.02 8.72 13.87
C TYR A 329 0.33 9.81 14.90
N ARG A 330 -0.59 10.72 15.19
CA ARG A 330 -0.42 11.78 16.21
C ARG A 330 -0.27 11.25 17.63
N ARG A 331 -0.81 10.05 17.94
CA ARG A 331 -0.63 9.41 19.26
C ARG A 331 0.85 9.15 19.60
N PHE A 332 1.76 9.26 18.62
CA PHE A 332 3.20 9.04 18.77
C PHE A 332 4.03 10.33 18.72
N GLU A 333 3.42 11.52 18.73
CA GLU A 333 4.13 12.81 18.67
C GLU A 333 4.83 13.19 20.00
N HIS A 334 4.48 12.55 21.11
CA HIS A 334 4.93 12.94 22.46
C HIS A 334 5.51 11.78 23.28
N VAL A 335 6.37 10.97 22.68
CA VAL A 335 7.16 10.02 23.46
C VAL A 335 8.42 10.75 23.93
N ASN A 336 8.34 11.33 25.12
CA ASN A 336 9.50 11.86 25.86
C ASN A 336 10.49 10.75 26.21
#